data_AF-A0A068VE16-F1
#
_entry.id   AF-A0A068VE16-F1
#
_cell.length_a   1.000
_cell.length_b   1.000
_cell.length_c   1.000
_cell.angle_alpha   90.00
_cell.angle_beta   90.00
_cell.angle_gamma   90.00
#
_symmetry.space_group_name_H-M   'P 1'
#
loop_
_entity.id
_entity.type
_entity.pdbx_description
1 polymer ?
#
loop_
_entity_poly.entity_id
_entity_poly.type
_entity_poly.pdbx_seq_one_letter_code
_entity_poly.pdbx_strand_id
1 'polypeptide(L)'
;MVRTKEGIYTAKPKKVVILWDLDNKPPRGPPYQAAMALKKVAQHFGNLVDISAYANRHAFIHLPQWVVEERRERRRMDILERKGVSTPSEPYICSVCGRKCKTHLDLKKHFRQLHERERQKKLNRMRSLKGKKRQRFKERFIDGNEKYNEAARTLTSPKVGYGLASELRRAGVFVKTVEDKPQENFTNIPKPHS
;
A
#
# COMPACT_ATOMS: atom_id res chain seq x y z
N MET A 1 -16.79 -30.93 -16.40
CA MET A 1 -17.34 -31.45 -15.13
C MET A 1 -16.21 -32.09 -14.33
N VAL A 2 -16.30 -32.14 -13.00
CA VAL A 2 -15.38 -32.86 -12.10
C VAL A 2 -16.21 -33.82 -11.28
N ARG A 3 -15.76 -35.06 -11.17
CA ARG A 3 -16.43 -36.12 -10.39
C ARG A 3 -16.01 -35.97 -8.93
N THR A 4 -16.97 -35.73 -8.03
CA THR A 4 -16.72 -35.74 -6.59
C THR A 4 -16.52 -37.17 -6.09
N LYS A 5 -15.99 -37.35 -4.88
CA LYS A 5 -15.79 -38.68 -4.26
C LYS A 5 -17.09 -39.47 -4.10
N GLU A 6 -18.24 -38.77 -4.12
CA GLU A 6 -19.59 -39.31 -4.04
C GLU A 6 -20.20 -39.61 -5.42
N GLY A 7 -19.45 -39.46 -6.52
CA GLY A 7 -19.92 -39.77 -7.87
C GLY A 7 -20.76 -38.69 -8.55
N ILE A 8 -20.92 -37.52 -7.94
CA ILE A 8 -21.71 -36.41 -8.49
C ILE A 8 -20.83 -35.57 -9.43
N TYR A 9 -21.31 -35.32 -10.65
CA TYR A 9 -20.62 -34.47 -11.63
C TYR A 9 -20.97 -33.00 -11.39
N THR A 10 -20.03 -32.24 -10.85
CA THR A 10 -20.18 -30.79 -10.67
C THR A 10 -19.50 -30.02 -11.80
N ALA A 11 -19.99 -28.82 -12.12
CA ALA A 11 -19.34 -27.95 -13.09
C ALA A 11 -17.90 -27.61 -12.61
N LYS A 12 -16.92 -27.60 -13.53
CA LYS A 12 -15.55 -27.19 -13.17
C LYS A 12 -15.62 -25.76 -12.61
N PRO A 13 -15.03 -25.47 -11.43
CA PRO A 13 -15.02 -24.12 -10.91
C PRO A 13 -14.30 -23.21 -11.91
N LYS A 14 -14.99 -22.17 -12.37
CA LYS A 14 -14.42 -21.18 -13.28
C LYS A 14 -13.23 -20.52 -12.58
N LYS A 15 -12.07 -20.49 -13.24
CA LYS A 15 -10.87 -19.83 -12.71
C LYS A 15 -10.84 -18.40 -13.22
N VAL A 16 -10.57 -17.45 -12.33
CA VAL A 16 -10.51 -16.02 -12.66
C VAL A 16 -9.11 -15.51 -12.33
N VAL A 17 -8.54 -14.71 -13.23
CA VAL A 17 -7.28 -13.99 -13.02
C VAL A 17 -7.54 -12.51 -13.29
N ILE A 18 -7.00 -11.65 -12.43
CA ILE A 18 -7.12 -10.20 -12.60
C ILE A 18 -5.75 -9.65 -13.01
N LEU A 19 -5.70 -8.99 -14.17
CA LEU A 19 -4.56 -8.22 -14.63
C LEU A 19 -4.94 -6.75 -14.62
N TRP A 20 -4.34 -5.99 -13.70
CA TRP A 20 -4.66 -4.59 -13.47
C TRP A 20 -3.56 -3.69 -14.01
N ASP A 21 -3.85 -3.01 -15.11
CA ASP A 21 -3.01 -1.93 -15.62
C ASP A 21 -3.30 -0.63 -14.86
N LEU A 22 -2.35 -0.23 -14.02
CA LEU A 22 -2.45 0.94 -13.15
C LEU A 22 -2.19 2.27 -13.89
N ASP A 23 -1.53 2.24 -15.05
CA ASP A 23 -1.28 3.44 -15.85
C ASP A 23 -2.58 3.94 -16.49
N ASN A 24 -3.36 3.01 -17.05
CA ASN A 24 -4.64 3.33 -17.70
C ASN A 24 -5.81 3.44 -16.72
N LYS A 25 -5.76 2.72 -15.60
CA LYS A 25 -6.85 2.65 -14.60
C LYS A 25 -6.30 2.76 -13.17
N PRO A 26 -5.82 3.95 -12.76
CA PRO A 26 -5.40 4.16 -11.39
C PRO A 26 -6.60 3.99 -10.44
N PRO A 27 -6.37 3.50 -9.21
CA PRO A 27 -7.44 3.36 -8.22
C PRO A 27 -8.07 4.71 -7.90
N ARG A 28 -9.40 4.76 -7.89
CA ARG A 28 -10.16 5.89 -7.37
C ARG A 28 -10.29 5.70 -5.86
N GLY A 29 -9.65 6.58 -5.08
CA GLY A 29 -9.61 6.48 -3.62
C GLY A 29 -8.53 5.50 -3.09
N PRO A 30 -8.67 5.00 -1.85
CA PRO A 30 -7.63 4.19 -1.19
C PRO A 30 -7.32 2.90 -1.96
N PRO A 31 -6.06 2.69 -2.42
CA PRO A 31 -5.66 1.53 -3.22
C PRO A 31 -6.03 0.17 -2.63
N TYR A 32 -5.90 0.01 -1.31
CA TYR A 32 -6.27 -1.24 -0.65
C TYR A 32 -7.76 -1.57 -0.80
N GLN A 33 -8.63 -0.56 -0.61
CA GLN A 33 -10.08 -0.75 -0.74
C GLN A 33 -10.46 -1.05 -2.19
N ALA A 34 -9.86 -0.34 -3.14
CA ALA A 34 -10.07 -0.61 -4.56
C ALA A 34 -9.68 -2.06 -4.93
N ALA A 35 -8.53 -2.54 -4.45
CA ALA A 35 -8.09 -3.92 -4.68
C ALA A 35 -9.03 -4.95 -4.04
N MET A 36 -9.47 -4.72 -2.80
CA MET A 36 -10.40 -5.63 -2.10
C MET A 36 -11.78 -5.66 -2.77
N ALA A 37 -12.28 -4.52 -3.25
CA ALA A 37 -13.51 -4.45 -4.01
C ALA A 37 -13.39 -5.24 -5.32
N LEU A 38 -12.27 -5.09 -6.04
CA LEU A 38 -12.00 -5.83 -7.27
C LEU A 38 -11.96 -7.34 -7.03
N LYS A 39 -11.33 -7.79 -5.93
CA LYS A 39 -11.34 -9.19 -5.50
C LYS A 39 -12.75 -9.70 -5.21
N LYS A 40 -13.54 -8.93 -4.47
CA LYS A 40 -14.92 -9.27 -4.14
C LYS A 40 -15.75 -9.45 -5.40
N VAL A 41 -15.62 -8.55 -6.38
CA VAL A 41 -16.31 -8.65 -7.67
C VAL A 41 -15.85 -9.90 -8.43
N ALA A 42 -14.55 -10.13 -8.54
CA ALA A 42 -14.01 -11.30 -9.25
C ALA A 42 -14.46 -12.66 -8.67
N GLN A 43 -14.65 -12.74 -7.35
CA GLN A 43 -15.17 -13.94 -6.69
C GLN A 43 -16.58 -14.33 -7.16
N HIS A 44 -17.38 -13.38 -7.66
CA HIS A 44 -18.71 -13.70 -8.22
C HIS A 44 -18.60 -14.38 -9.60
N PHE A 45 -17.49 -14.19 -10.33
CA PHE A 45 -17.26 -14.79 -11.64
C PHE A 45 -16.62 -16.18 -11.55
N GLY A 46 -16.02 -16.53 -10.41
CA GLY A 46 -15.39 -17.82 -10.18
C GLY A 46 -14.32 -17.78 -9.09
N ASN A 47 -13.53 -18.85 -9.00
CA ASN A 47 -12.42 -18.94 -8.08
C ASN A 47 -11.26 -18.04 -8.55
N LEU A 48 -10.95 -17.00 -7.78
CA LEU A 48 -9.84 -16.09 -8.04
C LEU A 48 -8.51 -16.81 -7.80
N VAL A 49 -7.76 -17.05 -8.88
CA VAL A 49 -6.47 -17.75 -8.84
C VAL A 49 -5.32 -16.80 -8.59
N ASP A 50 -5.33 -15.64 -9.26
CA ASP A 50 -4.27 -14.64 -9.13
C ASP A 50 -4.78 -13.22 -9.38
N ILE A 51 -4.08 -12.25 -8.79
CA ILE A 51 -4.27 -10.83 -9.02
C ILE A 51 -2.91 -10.14 -9.16
N SER A 52 -2.63 -9.67 -10.37
CA SER A 52 -1.39 -9.00 -10.71
C SER A 52 -1.68 -7.58 -11.19
N ALA A 53 -0.91 -6.62 -10.70
CA ALA A 53 -0.98 -5.22 -11.10
C ALA A 53 0.36 -4.79 -11.73
N TYR A 54 0.25 -4.16 -12.90
CA TYR A 54 1.38 -3.64 -13.66
C TYR A 54 1.30 -2.13 -13.66
N ALA A 55 2.43 -1.48 -13.41
CA ALA A 55 2.54 -0.04 -13.58
C ALA A 55 3.93 0.32 -14.08
N ASN A 56 3.97 1.40 -14.84
CA ASN A 56 5.19 2.06 -15.20
C ASN A 56 5.76 2.90 -14.04
N ARG A 57 7.01 3.35 -14.14
CA ARG A 57 7.65 4.17 -13.08
C ARG A 57 6.85 5.45 -12.78
N HIS A 58 6.26 6.05 -13.80
CA HIS A 58 5.48 7.27 -13.72
C HIS A 58 4.19 7.13 -12.87
N ALA A 59 3.48 5.99 -12.94
CA ALA A 59 2.29 5.74 -12.12
C ALA A 59 2.55 5.68 -10.60
N PHE A 60 3.80 5.40 -10.19
CA PHE A 60 4.17 5.40 -8.77
C PHE A 60 4.59 6.79 -8.25
N ILE A 61 4.94 7.71 -9.16
CA ILE A 61 5.39 9.06 -8.83
C ILE A 61 4.21 10.03 -8.83
N HIS A 62 3.33 9.91 -9.84
CA HIS A 62 2.18 10.79 -9.97
C HIS A 62 1.24 10.68 -8.77
N LEU A 63 1.00 11.80 -8.10
CA LEU A 63 0.10 11.91 -6.96
C LEU A 63 -1.31 12.20 -7.47
N PRO A 64 -2.28 11.31 -7.25
CA PRO A 64 -3.67 11.62 -7.57
C PRO A 64 -4.14 12.90 -6.86
N GLN A 65 -5.00 13.67 -7.52
CA GLN A 65 -5.49 14.96 -7.03
C GLN A 65 -6.06 14.87 -5.59
N TRP A 66 -6.84 13.83 -5.30
CA TRP A 66 -7.40 13.60 -3.97
C TRP A 66 -6.32 13.44 -2.88
N VAL A 67 -5.17 12.82 -3.20
CA VAL A 67 -4.04 12.69 -2.26
C VAL A 67 -3.39 14.06 -2.02
N VAL A 68 -3.26 14.87 -3.06
CA VAL A 68 -2.69 16.22 -2.97
C VAL A 68 -3.56 17.09 -2.07
N GLU A 69 -4.86 17.06 -2.28
CA GLU A 69 -5.86 17.79 -1.48
C GLU A 69 -5.86 17.33 -0.02
N GLU A 70 -5.88 16.02 0.24
CA GLU A 70 -5.80 15.46 1.59
C GLU A 70 -4.54 15.92 2.33
N ARG A 71 -3.38 15.91 1.65
CA ARG A 71 -2.11 16.40 2.22
C ARG A 71 -2.15 17.90 2.49
N ARG A 72 -2.78 18.69 1.61
CA ARG A 72 -2.93 20.14 1.78
C ARG A 72 -3.80 20.46 2.98
N GLU A 73 -4.93 19.79 3.11
CA GLU A 73 -5.85 19.96 4.23
C GLU A 73 -5.22 19.52 5.54
N ARG A 74 -4.54 18.37 5.56
CA ARG A 74 -3.79 17.92 6.74
C ARG A 74 -2.76 18.94 7.19
N ARG A 75 -2.00 19.52 6.25
CA ARG A 75 -1.00 20.55 6.56
C ARG A 75 -1.66 21.83 7.08
N ARG A 76 -2.81 22.22 6.54
CA ARG A 76 -3.59 23.37 7.04
C ARG A 76 -4.00 23.13 8.49
N MET A 77 -4.57 21.96 8.80
CA MET A 77 -4.94 21.58 10.16
C MET A 77 -3.75 21.55 11.12
N ASP A 78 -2.62 20.96 10.71
CA ASP A 78 -1.38 20.96 11.49
C ASP A 78 -0.91 22.39 11.85
N ILE A 79 -1.09 23.36 10.93
CA ILE A 79 -0.73 24.77 11.16
C ILE A 79 -1.71 25.43 12.13
N LEU A 80 -3.02 25.17 11.99
CA LEU A 80 -4.05 25.71 12.88
C LEU A 80 -3.89 25.19 14.31
N GLU A 81 -3.63 23.89 14.47
CA GLU A 81 -3.31 23.27 15.76
C GLU A 81 -2.06 23.85 16.38
N ARG A 82 -1.00 24.02 15.59
CA ARG A 82 0.25 24.61 16.09
C ARG A 82 0.08 26.06 16.53
N LYS A 83 -0.79 26.81 15.86
CA LYS A 83 -1.12 28.20 16.24
C LYS A 83 -2.14 28.28 17.39
N GLY A 84 -2.68 27.15 17.85
CA GLY A 84 -3.71 27.09 18.90
C GLY A 84 -5.08 27.61 18.45
N VAL A 85 -5.28 27.84 17.15
CA VAL A 85 -6.54 28.33 16.57
C VAL A 85 -7.57 27.20 16.46
N SER A 86 -7.08 25.98 16.24
CA SER A 86 -7.89 24.76 16.21
C SER A 86 -7.38 23.81 17.27
N THR A 87 -8.20 23.46 18.25
CA THR A 87 -7.88 22.43 19.23
C THR A 87 -8.63 21.15 18.88
N PRO A 88 -7.95 19.99 18.78
CA PRO A 88 -8.66 18.73 18.61
C PRO A 88 -9.53 18.47 19.84
N SER A 89 -10.77 18.02 19.64
CA SER A 89 -11.71 17.70 20.73
C SER A 89 -11.18 16.61 21.66
N GLU A 90 -10.42 15.68 21.08
CA GLU A 90 -9.73 14.62 21.81
C GLU A 90 -8.23 14.67 21.54
N PRO A 91 -7.39 14.35 22.54
CA PRO A 91 -5.96 14.29 22.33
C PRO A 91 -5.60 13.16 21.36
N TYR A 92 -4.58 13.38 20.53
CA TYR A 92 -4.04 12.36 19.64
C TYR A 92 -3.37 11.24 20.44
N ILE A 93 -3.79 9.99 20.25
CA ILE A 93 -3.25 8.84 20.99
C ILE A 93 -2.33 8.02 20.09
N CYS A 94 -1.13 7.70 20.59
CA CYS A 94 -0.22 6.77 19.92
C CYS A 94 -0.72 5.34 20.05
N SER A 95 -1.05 4.67 18.95
CA SER A 95 -1.53 3.28 18.96
C SER A 95 -0.48 2.24 19.37
N VAL A 96 0.81 2.63 19.39
CA VAL A 96 1.90 1.73 19.81
C VAL A 96 2.08 1.71 21.34
N CYS A 97 2.02 2.86 22.00
CA CYS A 97 2.30 2.98 23.45
C CYS A 97 1.20 3.66 24.28
N GLY A 98 0.10 4.10 23.67
CA GLY A 98 -1.01 4.77 24.34
C GLY A 98 -0.74 6.23 24.74
N ARG A 99 0.42 6.81 24.38
CA ARG A 99 0.76 8.18 24.77
C ARG A 99 -0.20 9.19 24.13
N LYS A 100 -0.76 10.07 24.96
CA LYS A 100 -1.57 11.22 24.54
C LYS A 100 -0.68 12.38 24.11
N CYS A 101 -0.98 12.96 22.96
CA CYS A 101 -0.30 14.09 22.34
C CYS A 101 -1.31 15.22 22.08
N LYS A 102 -0.87 16.47 22.26
CA LYS A 102 -1.75 17.64 22.14
C LYS A 102 -2.06 17.98 20.69
N THR A 103 -1.08 17.83 19.81
CA THR A 103 -1.22 18.10 18.37
C THR A 103 -0.85 16.88 17.54
N HIS A 104 -1.34 16.84 16.30
CA HIS A 104 -0.99 15.78 15.36
C HIS A 104 0.51 15.78 15.03
N LEU A 105 1.13 16.98 14.96
CA LEU A 105 2.58 17.13 14.78
C LEU A 105 3.37 16.51 15.94
N ASP A 106 2.91 16.64 17.18
CA ASP A 106 3.58 16.04 18.34
C ASP A 106 3.49 14.52 18.30
N LEU A 107 2.34 13.96 17.90
CA LEU A 107 2.18 12.53 17.69
C LEU A 107 3.16 12.02 16.62
N LYS A 108 3.26 12.73 15.49
CA LYS A 108 4.18 12.37 14.40
C LYS A 108 5.65 12.43 14.83
N LYS A 109 6.03 13.46 15.59
CA LYS A 109 7.39 13.58 16.16
C LYS A 109 7.67 12.45 17.15
N HIS A 110 6.73 12.18 18.05
CA HIS A 110 6.82 11.10 19.02
C HIS A 110 7.04 9.73 18.34
N PHE A 111 6.23 9.42 17.33
CA PHE A 111 6.35 8.17 16.57
C PHE A 111 7.73 8.03 15.91
N ARG A 112 8.20 9.10 15.25
CA ARG A 112 9.52 9.12 14.58
C ARG A 112 10.68 9.00 15.58
N GLN A 113 10.62 9.67 16.71
CA GLN A 113 11.73 9.73 17.65
C GLN A 113 11.86 8.47 18.50
N LEU A 114 10.73 7.85 18.88
CA LEU A 114 10.74 6.66 19.73
C LEU A 114 10.56 5.39 18.92
N HIS A 115 9.41 5.21 18.27
CA HIS A 115 9.05 3.93 17.67
C HIS A 115 9.81 3.64 16.37
N GLU A 116 9.98 4.62 15.49
CA GLU A 116 10.76 4.46 14.27
C GLU A 116 12.25 4.20 14.59
N ARG A 117 12.82 4.94 15.54
CA ARG A 117 14.20 4.73 16.01
C ARG A 117 14.38 3.37 16.67
N GLU A 118 13.47 2.94 17.54
CA GLU A 118 13.51 1.64 18.20
C GLU A 118 13.42 0.50 17.17
N ARG A 119 12.51 0.62 16.19
CA ARG A 119 12.40 -0.36 15.11
C ARG A 119 13.68 -0.42 14.27
N GLN A 120 14.26 0.72 13.93
CA GLN A 120 15.51 0.75 13.18
C GLN A 120 16.66 0.09 13.95
N LYS A 121 16.74 0.28 15.29
CA LYS A 121 17.71 -0.43 16.14
C LYS A 121 17.51 -1.94 16.09
N LYS A 122 16.27 -2.42 16.18
CA LYS A 122 15.94 -3.87 16.07
C LYS A 122 16.32 -4.42 14.70
N LEU A 123 16.04 -3.69 13.61
CA LEU A 123 16.42 -4.08 12.26
C LEU A 123 17.95 -4.10 12.06
N ASN A 124 18.67 -3.10 12.55
CA ASN A 124 20.13 -3.07 12.55
C ASN A 124 20.72 -4.27 13.29
N ARG A 125 20.19 -4.58 14.48
CA ARG A 125 20.60 -5.75 15.26
C ARG A 125 20.29 -7.06 14.53
N MET A 126 19.14 -7.17 13.88
CA MET A 126 18.79 -8.36 13.10
C MET A 126 19.75 -8.56 11.93
N ARG A 127 20.18 -7.47 11.26
CA ARG A 127 21.15 -7.52 10.16
C ARG A 127 22.54 -8.02 10.58
N SER A 128 22.97 -7.74 11.82
CA SER A 128 24.27 -8.24 12.31
C SER A 128 24.23 -9.70 12.75
N LEU A 129 23.05 -10.28 12.99
CA LEU A 129 22.88 -11.69 13.35
C LEU A 129 22.84 -12.56 12.09
N LYS A 130 23.35 -13.80 12.18
CA LYS A 130 23.31 -14.80 11.10
C LYS A 130 22.69 -16.13 11.58
N GLY A 131 22.25 -16.94 10.61
CA GLY A 131 21.72 -18.29 10.85
C GLY A 131 20.49 -18.36 11.77
N LYS A 132 20.40 -19.43 12.56
CA LYS A 132 19.28 -19.69 13.48
C LYS A 132 19.04 -18.56 14.50
N LYS A 133 20.10 -17.85 14.91
CA LYS A 133 19.99 -16.70 15.83
C LYS A 133 19.26 -15.52 15.21
N ARG A 134 19.47 -15.27 13.90
CA ARG A 134 18.73 -14.25 13.14
C ARG A 134 17.26 -14.60 13.03
N GLN A 135 16.95 -15.86 12.73
CA GLN A 135 15.57 -16.33 12.58
C GLN A 135 14.77 -16.16 13.89
N ARG A 136 15.30 -16.67 15.01
CA ARG A 136 14.66 -16.49 16.34
C ARG A 136 14.49 -15.01 16.70
N PHE A 137 15.45 -14.16 16.36
CA PHE A 137 15.34 -12.71 16.62
C PHE A 137 14.24 -12.07 15.78
N LYS A 138 14.12 -12.47 14.50
CA LYS A 138 13.08 -11.98 13.59
C LYS A 138 11.69 -12.36 14.13
N GLU A 139 11.46 -13.63 14.43
CA GLU A 139 10.19 -14.15 14.95
C GLU A 139 9.77 -13.44 16.24
N ARG A 140 10.74 -13.16 17.13
CA ARG A 140 10.45 -12.55 18.43
C ARG A 140 10.24 -11.04 18.40
N PHE A 141 10.95 -10.31 17.53
CA PHE A 141 11.04 -8.84 17.63
C PHE A 141 10.60 -8.09 16.37
N ILE A 142 10.60 -8.74 15.21
CA ILE A 142 10.27 -8.11 13.92
C ILE A 142 8.88 -8.54 13.46
N ASP A 143 8.60 -9.84 13.52
CA ASP A 143 7.30 -10.39 13.16
C ASP A 143 6.23 -10.00 14.21
N GLY A 144 4.96 -9.91 13.80
CA GLY A 144 3.84 -9.57 14.70
C GLY A 144 3.74 -8.09 15.13
N ASN A 145 4.52 -7.17 14.54
CA ASN A 145 4.45 -5.72 14.86
C ASN A 145 3.27 -4.99 14.17
N GLU A 146 2.05 -5.51 14.32
CA GLU A 146 0.85 -4.96 13.68
C GLU A 146 0.56 -3.53 14.11
N LYS A 147 0.63 -3.24 15.42
CA LYS A 147 0.43 -1.89 15.99
C LYS A 147 1.38 -0.86 15.39
N TYR A 148 2.66 -1.22 15.23
CA TYR A 148 3.64 -0.34 14.59
C TYR A 148 3.30 -0.14 13.11
N ASN A 149 3.03 -1.23 12.39
CA ASN A 149 2.76 -1.16 10.95
C ASN A 149 1.54 -0.29 10.67
N GLU A 150 0.51 -0.40 11.51
CA GLU A 150 -0.66 0.45 11.46
C GLU A 150 -0.33 1.93 11.69
N ALA A 151 0.36 2.25 12.77
CA ALA A 151 0.77 3.62 13.08
C ALA A 151 1.69 4.22 11.99
N ALA A 152 2.60 3.42 11.43
CA ALA A 152 3.53 3.87 10.40
C ALA A 152 2.82 4.23 9.09
N ARG A 153 1.70 3.57 8.76
CA ARG A 153 0.92 3.88 7.56
C ARG A 153 0.37 5.30 7.59
N THR A 154 -0.19 5.69 8.73
CA THR A 154 -0.86 6.99 8.89
C THR A 154 0.16 8.10 9.15
N LEU A 155 1.15 7.86 10.02
CA LEU A 155 2.08 8.90 10.49
C LEU A 155 3.34 9.05 9.62
N THR A 156 3.78 7.98 8.94
CA THR A 156 5.03 7.94 8.17
C THR A 156 4.79 7.93 6.67
N SER A 157 3.69 8.54 6.21
CA SER A 157 3.35 8.68 4.79
C SER A 157 4.60 9.01 3.95
N PRO A 158 4.90 8.25 2.88
CA PRO A 158 6.16 8.39 2.15
C PRO A 158 6.30 9.80 1.54
N LYS A 159 7.54 10.30 1.52
CA LYS A 159 7.87 11.61 0.93
C LYS A 159 7.65 11.63 -0.59
N VAL A 160 7.72 10.48 -1.26
CA VAL A 160 7.57 10.29 -2.71
C VAL A 160 6.43 9.30 -2.99
N GLY A 161 5.55 9.64 -3.93
CA GLY A 161 4.34 8.87 -4.24
C GLY A 161 3.32 8.86 -3.09
N TYR A 162 2.33 7.96 -3.18
CA TYR A 162 1.25 7.84 -2.20
C TYR A 162 1.11 6.44 -1.58
N GLY A 163 2.16 5.60 -1.69
CA GLY A 163 2.16 4.26 -1.11
C GLY A 163 1.36 3.20 -1.88
N LEU A 164 1.00 3.50 -3.14
CA LEU A 164 0.24 2.62 -4.04
C LEU A 164 0.73 1.16 -4.01
N ALA A 165 2.01 0.94 -4.30
CA ALA A 165 2.57 -0.41 -4.39
C ALA A 165 2.51 -1.17 -3.06
N SER A 166 2.79 -0.50 -1.93
CA SER A 166 2.72 -1.11 -0.60
C SER A 166 1.29 -1.45 -0.20
N GLU A 167 0.32 -0.61 -0.56
CA GLU A 167 -1.09 -0.84 -0.26
C GLU A 167 -1.68 -1.99 -1.08
N LEU A 168 -1.34 -2.06 -2.37
CA LEU A 168 -1.75 -3.17 -3.24
C LEU A 168 -1.14 -4.50 -2.80
N ARG A 169 0.16 -4.52 -2.45
CA ARG A 169 0.80 -5.72 -1.88
C ARG A 169 0.15 -6.16 -0.58
N ARG A 170 -0.29 -5.23 0.27
CA ARG A 170 -1.05 -5.55 1.49
C ARG A 170 -2.40 -6.20 1.16
N ALA A 171 -3.05 -5.79 0.08
CA ALA A 171 -4.26 -6.44 -0.40
C ALA A 171 -3.98 -7.82 -1.04
N GLY A 172 -2.73 -8.27 -1.09
CA GLY A 172 -2.32 -9.52 -1.74
C GLY A 172 -2.38 -9.42 -3.26
N VAL A 173 -2.08 -8.25 -3.82
CA VAL A 173 -1.88 -8.03 -5.25
C VAL A 173 -0.39 -8.11 -5.55
N PHE A 174 -0.02 -8.89 -6.56
CA PHE A 174 1.35 -8.91 -7.05
C PHE A 174 1.62 -7.67 -7.89
N VAL A 175 2.49 -6.77 -7.42
CA VAL A 175 2.78 -5.50 -8.12
C VAL A 175 4.11 -5.61 -8.84
N LYS A 176 4.09 -5.47 -10.17
CA LYS A 176 5.27 -5.44 -11.03
C LYS A 176 5.47 -4.06 -11.65
N THR A 177 6.66 -3.50 -11.48
CA THR A 177 7.12 -2.34 -12.24
C THR A 177 7.60 -2.82 -13.61
N VAL A 178 7.03 -2.28 -14.68
CA VAL A 178 7.53 -2.49 -16.04
C VAL A 178 8.49 -1.34 -16.35
N GLU A 179 9.64 -1.63 -16.94
CA GLU A 179 10.56 -0.60 -17.42
C GLU A 179 9.93 0.12 -18.62
N ASP A 180 10.00 1.45 -18.65
CA ASP A 180 9.63 2.24 -19.83
C ASP A 180 10.50 1.78 -21.02
N LYS A 181 9.95 0.92 -21.88
CA LYS A 181 10.39 0.94 -23.27
C LYS A 181 9.82 2.23 -23.87
N PRO A 182 10.64 3.06 -24.54
CA PRO A 182 10.09 4.19 -25.28
C PRO A 182 9.01 3.64 -26.21
N GLN A 183 7.80 4.20 -26.12
CA GLN A 183 6.75 3.89 -27.07
C GLN A 183 7.31 4.25 -28.45
N GLU A 184 7.61 3.25 -29.27
CA GLU A 184 7.97 3.50 -30.66
C GLU A 184 6.75 4.18 -31.30
N ASN A 185 6.92 5.47 -31.57
CA ASN A 185 5.96 6.25 -32.34
C ASN A 185 5.87 5.61 -33.72
N PHE A 186 4.82 4.83 -33.97
CA PHE A 186 4.44 4.40 -35.30
C PHE A 186 3.86 5.60 -36.07
N THR A 187 4.70 6.60 -36.33
CA THR A 187 4.44 7.69 -37.25
C THR A 187 5.43 7.60 -38.38
N ASN A 188 5.27 6.60 -39.26
CA ASN A 188 5.77 6.63 -40.63
C ASN A 188 5.08 5.51 -41.41
N ILE A 189 3.82 5.75 -41.80
CA ILE A 189 3.19 5.04 -42.91
C ILE A 189 3.59 5.83 -44.16
N PRO A 190 4.41 5.29 -45.08
CA PRO A 190 4.69 5.97 -46.34
C PRO A 190 3.39 6.07 -47.16
N LYS A 191 3.04 7.29 -47.58
CA LYS A 191 1.90 7.51 -48.49
C LYS A 191 2.21 6.88 -49.86
N PRO A 192 1.26 6.19 -50.49
CA PRO A 192 1.43 5.74 -51.86
C PRO A 192 1.48 6.96 -52.79
N HIS A 193 2.54 7.04 -53.60
CA HIS A 193 2.61 7.97 -54.72
C HIS A 193 1.58 7.56 -55.77
N SER A 194 0.78 8.55 -56.18
CA SER A 194 -0.16 8.47 -57.30
C SER A 194 0.56 8.54 -58.63
#